data_AF-A0A925SG12-F1
#
_entry.id   AF-A0A925SG12-F1
#
_cell.length_a   1.000
_cell.length_b   1.000
_cell.length_c   1.000
_cell.angle_alpha   90.00
_cell.angle_beta   90.00
_cell.angle_gamma   90.00
#
_symmetry.space_group_name_H-M   'P 1'
#
loop_
_entity.id
_entity.type
_entity.pdbx_description
1 polymer ?
#
loop_
_entity_poly.entity_id
_entity_poly.type
_entity_poly.pdbx_seq_one_letter_code
_entity_poly.pdbx_strand_id
1 'polypeptide(L)' 'LISVVASGRVDLGSLVTHRFNLDQIEEAYELFANQRGGVLKVAITP' A
#
# COMPACT_ATOMS: atom_id res chain seq x y z
N LEU A 1 -11.28 9.53 -11.74
CA LEU A 1 -10.75 8.55 -10.76
C LEU A 1 -11.10 8.95 -9.33
N ILE A 2 -10.64 10.12 -8.84
CA ILE A 2 -10.96 10.60 -7.47
C ILE A 2 -12.47 10.65 -7.21
N SER A 3 -13.27 11.11 -8.19
CA SER A 3 -14.73 11.12 -8.08
C SER A 3 -15.37 9.73 -7.88
N VAL A 4 -14.76 8.66 -8.41
CA VAL A 4 -15.24 7.28 -8.25
C VAL A 4 -14.95 6.78 -6.84
N VAL A 5 -13.75 7.04 -6.33
CA VAL A 5 -13.37 6.71 -4.94
C VAL A 5 -14.24 7.48 -3.95
N ALA A 6 -14.42 8.78 -4.16
CA ALA A 6 -15.25 9.64 -3.32
C ALA A 6 -16.73 9.22 -3.33
N SER A 7 -17.22 8.65 -4.44
CA SER A 7 -18.58 8.12 -4.53
C SER A 7 -18.81 6.82 -3.76
N GLY A 8 -17.76 6.22 -3.16
CA GLY A 8 -17.85 4.97 -2.40
C GLY A 8 -18.12 3.73 -3.25
N ARG A 9 -18.13 3.86 -4.58
CA ARG A 9 -18.40 2.75 -5.52
C ARG A 9 -17.30 1.69 -5.55
N VAL A 10 -16.09 2.03 -5.09
CA VAL A 10 -14.94 1.14 -5.02
C VAL A 10 -14.12 1.44 -3.77
N ASP A 11 -13.84 0.42 -2.95
CA ASP A 11 -12.88 0.51 -1.84
C ASP A 11 -11.48 0.08 -2.28
N LEU A 12 -10.65 1.06 -2.61
CA LEU A 12 -9.25 0.84 -2.98
C LEU A 12 -8.32 0.64 -1.77
N GLY A 13 -8.80 0.90 -0.55
CA GLY A 13 -8.03 0.69 0.68
C GLY A 13 -7.68 -0.78 0.90
N SER A 14 -8.57 -1.68 0.48
CA SER A 14 -8.39 -3.14 0.49
C SER A 14 -7.17 -3.65 -0.31
N LEU A 15 -6.64 -2.84 -1.24
CA LEU A 15 -5.46 -3.22 -2.02
C LEU A 15 -4.16 -3.14 -1.22
N VAL A 16 -4.14 -2.34 -0.14
CA VAL A 16 -2.98 -2.19 0.75
C VAL A 16 -2.81 -3.46 1.56
N THR A 17 -1.80 -4.26 1.23
CA THR A 17 -1.51 -5.51 1.94
C THR A 17 -0.50 -5.33 3.07
N HIS A 18 0.37 -4.31 2.97
CA HIS A 18 1.39 -4.04 3.99
C HIS A 18 1.46 -2.55 4.30
N ARG A 19 1.76 -2.23 5.56
CA ARG A 19 1.88 -0.86 6.06
C ARG A 19 3.18 -0.70 6.82
N PHE A 20 3.87 0.40 6.58
CA PHE A 20 5.12 0.76 7.25
C PHE A 20 5.10 2.22 7.66
N ASN A 21 5.91 2.56 8.66
CA ASN A 21 6.26 3.94 8.98
C ASN A 21 7.41 4.41 8.07
N LEU A 22 7.62 5.73 7.99
CA LEU A 22 8.65 6.32 7.12
C LEU A 22 10.07 5.94 7.54
N ASP A 23 10.32 5.69 8.82
CA ASP A 23 11.59 5.18 9.35
C ASP A 23 11.90 3.75 8.88
N GLN A 24 10.91 3.00 8.41
CA GLN A 24 11.03 1.65 7.86
C GLN A 24 11.06 1.62 6.32
N ILE A 25 11.36 2.73 5.67
CA ILE A 25 11.25 2.84 4.21
C ILE A 25 12.12 1.82 3.45
N GLU A 26 13.29 1.49 3.96
CA GLU A 26 14.18 0.49 3.35
C GLU A 26 13.56 -0.91 3.36
N GLU A 27 12.97 -1.32 4.48
CA GLU A 27 12.27 -2.61 4.63
C GLU A 27 11.07 -2.70 3.68
N ALA A 28 10.31 -1.61 3.57
CA ALA A 28 9.18 -1.52 2.65
C ALA A 28 9.60 -1.70 1.18
N TYR A 29 10.72 -1.08 0.79
CA TYR A 29 11.29 -1.25 -0.55
C TYR A 29 11.80 -2.67 -0.79
N GLU A 30 12.50 -3.27 0.17
CA GLU A 30 13.00 -4.64 0.02
C GLU A 30 11.83 -5.64 -0.16
N LEU A 31 10.78 -5.53 0.67
CA LEU A 31 9.62 -6.41 0.59
C LEU A 31 8.92 -6.29 -0.77
N PHE A 32 8.70 -5.06 -1.25
CA PHE A 32 8.04 -4.81 -2.53
C PHE A 32 8.87 -5.26 -3.73
N ALA A 33 10.17 -4.93 -3.75
CA ALA A 33 11.07 -5.25 -4.86
C ALA A 33 11.23 -6.76 -5.04
N ASN A 34 11.22 -7.52 -3.94
CA ASN A 34 11.39 -8.97 -3.97
C ASN A 34 10.06 -9.74 -4.06
N GLN A 35 8.92 -9.06 -4.19
CA GLN A 35 7.57 -9.67 -4.26
C GLN A 35 7.33 -10.71 -3.14
N ARG A 36 7.84 -10.44 -1.94
CA ARG A 36 7.74 -11.38 -0.81
C ARG A 36 6.38 -11.23 -0.12
N GLY A 37 5.95 -12.29 0.58
CA GLY A 37 4.78 -12.25 1.45
C GLY A 37 3.45 -11.94 0.76
N GLY A 38 3.32 -12.17 -0.55
CA GLY A 38 2.10 -11.85 -1.31
C GLY A 38 1.83 -10.35 -1.39
N VAL A 39 2.88 -9.53 -1.41
CA VAL A 39 2.74 -8.07 -1.52
C VAL A 39 1.99 -7.66 -2.79
N LEU A 40 1.05 -6.75 -2.64
CA LEU A 40 0.27 -6.16 -3.73
C LEU A 40 0.42 -4.64 -3.74
N LYS A 41 0.20 -4.02 -2.58
CA LYS A 41 0.40 -2.58 -2.39
C LYS A 41 0.92 -2.30 -0.99
N VAL A 42 1.92 -1.43 -0.91
CA VAL A 42 2.48 -0.94 0.35
C VAL A 42 2.03 0.50 0.58
N ALA A 43 1.67 0.83 1.82
CA ALA A 43 1.41 2.21 2.25
C ALA A 43 2.43 2.65 3.31
N ILE A 44 3.00 3.84 3.13
CA ILE A 44 3.96 4.46 4.06
C ILE A 44 3.26 5.62 4.76
N THR A 45 3.38 5.67 6.08
CA THR A 45 2.86 6.79 6.91
C THR A 45 4.04 7.58 7.47
N PRO A 46 4.00 8.93 7.48
CA PRO A 46 5.03 9.77 8.10
C PRO A 46 5.27 9.47 9.57
#